data_AF-L9Y2N8-F1
#
_entry.id   AF-L9Y2N8-F1
#
_cell.length_a   1.000
_cell.length_b   1.000
_cell.length_c   1.000
_cell.angle_alpha   90.00
_cell.angle_beta   90.00
_cell.angle_gamma   90.00
#
_symmetry.space_group_name_H-M   'P 1'
#
loop_
_entity.id
_entity.type
_entity.pdbx_description
1 polymer ?
#
loop_
_entity_poly.entity_id
_entity_poly.type
_entity_poly.pdbx_seq_one_letter_code
_entity_poly.pdbx_strand_id
1 'polypeptide(L)' 'MASFTVVVGDPESGSSHQLEAEDQDANRFIGKSIGDEVDGGSVGLDGYTLEITGGSDEA' A
#
# COMPACT_ATOMS: atom_id res chain seq x y z
N MET A 1 -1.07 16.97 4.87
CA MET A 1 -0.34 15.97 4.07
C MET A 1 -1.13 14.69 4.19
N ALA A 2 -1.28 13.93 3.10
CA ALA A 2 -2.01 12.67 3.16
C ALA A 2 -1.13 11.63 3.87
N SER A 3 -1.66 10.98 4.91
CA SER A 3 -1.10 9.78 5.50
C SER A 3 -2.03 8.63 5.18
N PHE A 4 -1.47 7.50 4.76
CA PHE A 4 -2.23 6.29 4.51
C PHE A 4 -1.68 5.15 5.36
N THR A 5 -2.58 4.38 5.96
CA THR A 5 -2.24 3.06 6.50
C THR A 5 -2.40 2.05 5.38
N VAL A 6 -1.31 1.40 4.99
CA VAL A 6 -1.26 0.36 3.96
C VAL A 6 -1.22 -0.99 4.64
N VAL A 7 -2.18 -1.85 4.32
CA VAL A 7 -2.21 -3.23 4.81
C VAL A 7 -1.67 -4.15 3.74
N VAL A 8 -0.48 -4.70 3.96
CA VAL A 8 0.15 -5.65 3.04
C VAL A 8 -0.13 -7.06 3.52
N GLY A 9 -0.89 -7.82 2.74
CA GLY A 9 -1.14 -9.24 2.97
C GLY A 9 -0.09 -10.09 2.26
N ASP A 10 0.56 -11.00 2.98
CA ASP A 10 1.37 -12.06 2.42
C ASP A 10 0.50 -13.32 2.25
N PRO A 11 0.14 -13.70 1.00
CA PRO A 11 -0.71 -14.86 0.74
C PRO A 11 0.00 -16.20 1.03
N GLU A 12 1.33 -16.25 1.06
CA GLU A 12 2.08 -17.48 1.33
C GLU A 12 2.06 -17.81 2.83
N SER A 13 2.26 -16.80 3.68
CA SER A 13 2.21 -16.97 5.14
C SER A 13 0.81 -16.80 5.73
N GLY A 14 -0.13 -16.20 4.98
CA GLY A 14 -1.46 -15.83 5.47
C GLY A 14 -1.43 -14.70 6.51
N SER A 15 -0.32 -13.96 6.59
CA SER A 15 -0.13 -12.86 7.55
C SER A 15 -0.36 -11.51 6.88
N SER A 16 -0.70 -10.49 7.68
CA SER A 16 -0.86 -9.12 7.20
C SER A 16 -0.05 -8.15 8.04
N HIS A 17 0.61 -7.19 7.39
CA HIS A 17 1.42 -6.15 8.02
C HIS A 17 0.80 -4.78 7.74
N GLN A 18 0.58 -4.00 8.79
CA GLN A 18 0.17 -2.60 8.68
C GLN A 18 1.42 -1.72 8.62
N LEU A 19 1.52 -0.92 7.56
CA LEU A 19 2.64 -0.05 7.27
C LEU A 19 2.10 1.36 7.07
N GLU A 20 2.85 2.37 7.49
CA GLU A 20 2.48 3.77 7.30
C GLU A 20 3.19 4.32 6.06
N ALA A 21 2.42 4.88 5.13
CA ALA A 21 2.91 5.63 4.00
C ALA A 21 2.63 7.12 4.23
N GLU A 22 3.70 7.90 4.39
CA GLU A 22 3.63 9.34 4.64
C GLU A 22 4.13 10.12 3.42
N ASP A 23 3.72 11.38 3.32
CA ASP A 23 4.25 12.37 2.36
C ASP A 23 4.40 11.87 0.91
N GLN A 24 5.64 11.63 0.49
CA GLN A 24 5.98 11.24 -0.88
C GLN A 24 5.49 9.81 -1.18
N ASP A 25 5.45 8.95 -0.17
CA ASP A 25 5.02 7.57 -0.30
C ASP A 25 3.50 7.49 -0.42
N ALA A 26 2.77 8.31 0.34
CA ALA A 26 1.32 8.44 0.22
C ALA A 26 0.89 8.85 -1.21
N ASN A 27 1.64 9.76 -1.85
CA ASN A 27 1.33 10.22 -3.21
C ASN A 27 1.40 9.11 -4.28
N ARG A 28 2.09 7.99 -4.02
CA ARG A 28 2.19 6.86 -4.97
C ARG A 28 0.90 6.05 -5.08
N PHE A 29 0.03 6.13 -4.07
CA PHE A 29 -1.26 5.46 -4.04
C PHE A 29 -2.39 6.34 -4.59
N ILE A 30 -2.16 7.64 -4.76
CA ILE A 30 -3.18 8.57 -5.27
C ILE A 30 -3.36 8.40 -6.78
N GLY A 31 -4.62 8.25 -7.21
CA GLY A 31 -4.98 8.11 -8.63
C GLY A 31 -4.78 6.70 -9.20
N LYS A 32 -4.41 5.74 -8.36
CA LYS A 32 -4.38 4.31 -8.70
C LYS A 32 -5.75 3.68 -8.51
N SER A 33 -6.00 2.63 -9.29
CA SER A 33 -7.22 1.82 -9.23
C SER A 33 -6.97 0.48 -8.54
N ILE A 34 -8.04 -0.19 -8.11
CA ILE A 34 -7.96 -1.58 -7.63
C ILE A 34 -7.53 -2.47 -8.80
N GLY A 35 -6.56 -3.36 -8.55
CA GLY A 35 -5.87 -4.19 -9.54
C GLY A 35 -4.63 -3.54 -10.15
N ASP A 36 -4.33 -2.27 -9.83
CA ASP A 36 -3.08 -1.65 -10.24
C ASP A 36 -1.90 -2.09 -9.36
N GLU A 37 -0.73 -2.12 -9.98
CA GLU A 37 0.54 -2.40 -9.31
C GLU A 37 1.25 -1.10 -8.86
N VAL A 38 1.91 -1.19 -7.71
CA VAL A 38 2.75 -0.14 -7.12
C VAL A 38 4.05 -0.73 -6.59
N ASP A 39 5.09 0.10 -6.55
CA ASP A 39 6.39 -0.28 -5.99
C ASP A 39 6.29 -0.39 -4.46
N GLY A 40 6.68 -1.53 -3.90
CA GLY A 40 6.64 -1.81 -2.46
C GLY A 40 7.63 -0.97 -1.64
N GLY A 41 8.62 -0.34 -2.27
CA GLY A 41 9.56 0.56 -1.60
C GLY A 41 8.86 1.73 -0.91
N SER A 42 7.66 2.12 -1.37
CA SER A 42 6.85 3.16 -0.71
C SER A 42 6.40 2.81 0.71
N VAL A 43 6.49 1.53 1.09
CA VAL A 43 6.14 1.05 2.43
C VAL A 43 7.30 0.29 3.07
N GLY A 44 8.53 0.47 2.57
CA GLY A 44 9.73 -0.22 3.07
C GLY A 44 9.86 -1.67 2.62
N LEU A 45 9.14 -2.08 1.58
CA LEU A 45 9.26 -3.39 0.93
C LEU A 45 10.05 -3.26 -0.38
N ASP A 46 11.30 -2.81 -0.26
CA ASP A 46 12.19 -2.62 -1.41
C ASP A 46 12.34 -3.91 -2.24
N GLY A 47 12.16 -3.80 -3.55
CA GLY A 47 12.26 -4.93 -4.48
C GLY A 47 10.98 -5.77 -4.63
N TYR A 48 9.91 -5.43 -3.92
CA TYR A 48 8.59 -6.04 -4.10
C TYR A 48 7.67 -5.15 -4.94
N THR A 49 6.76 -5.78 -5.66
CA THR A 49 5.62 -5.11 -6.32
C THR A 49 4.36 -5.51 -5.58
N LEU A 50 3.53 -4.53 -5.24
CA LEU A 50 2.28 -4.71 -4.53
C LEU A 50 1.11 -4.46 -5.46
N GLU A 51 0.09 -5.30 -5.39
CA GLU A 51 -1.19 -5.08 -6.08
C GLU A 51 -2.19 -4.43 -5.12
N ILE A 52 -2.88 -3.39 -5.59
CA ILE A 52 -3.94 -2.74 -4.82
C ILE A 52 -5.20 -3.61 -4.87
N THR A 53 -5.53 -4.25 -3.76
CA THR A 53 -6.70 -5.16 -3.67
C THR A 53 -7.95 -4.48 -3.13
N GLY A 54 -7.84 -3.30 -2.52
CA GLY A 54 -8.95 -2.55 -1.95
C GLY A 54 -8.52 -1.33 -1.15
N GLY A 55 -9.49 -0.64 -0.54
CA GLY A 55 -9.27 0.50 0.34
C GLY A 55 -10.55 0.90 1.07
N SER A 56 -10.39 1.63 2.17
CA SER A 56 -11.48 2.18 2.97
C SER A 56 -11.25 3.68 3.21
N ASP A 57 -12.33 4.44 3.36
CA ASP A 57 -12.32 5.86 3.75
C ASP A 57 -12.93 6.06 5.16
N GLU A 58 -12.91 7.31 5.64
CA GLU A 58 -13.38 7.70 6.99
C GLU A 58 -14.91 7.93 7.04
N ALA A 59 -15.67 7.50 6.04
CA ALA A 59 -17.09 7.83 5.86
C ALA A 59 -18.05 7.07 6.80
#